data_AF-A0A1G2ZNP9-F1
#
_entry.id   AF-A0A1G2ZNP9-F1
#
_cell.length_a   1.000
_cell.length_b   1.000
_cell.length_c   1.000
_cell.angle_alpha   90.00
_cell.angle_beta   90.00
_cell.angle_gamma   90.00
#
_symmetry.space_group_name_H-M   'P 1'
#
loop_
_entity.id
_entity.type
_entity.pdbx_description
1 polymer ?
#
loop_
_entity_poly.entity_id
_entity_poly.type
_entity_poly.pdbx_seq_one_letter_code
_entity_poly.pdbx_strand_id
1 'polypeptide(L)'
;MAGGGASKGQLMTGIDRGLRALDEESTKRFIAVVAEEVLTRRPDSRESLDDNLSRLGWTLSGNAVIHIKIFDTSVLPELPPESQHDFIKAAQRLRDGDLSGAISSACGALDAATSAIYSSADLGDPTRASFQERCKRSLEARGVIPQMEQQLRELGWSEQEIMPFRKNFEGAMNQGAYVIQTLRSNMGDVHGTKPILKPLVFDCMKWAELMLRSLKEV
;
A
#
# COMPACT_ATOMS: atom_id res chain seq x y z
N MET A 1 50.38 -30.84 -1.04
CA MET A 1 49.54 -29.73 -1.56
C MET A 1 48.29 -29.67 -0.69
N ALA A 2 48.13 -28.61 0.11
CA ALA A 2 46.94 -28.39 0.93
C ALA A 2 46.37 -27.03 0.51
N GLY A 3 45.18 -27.05 -0.11
CA GLY A 3 44.50 -25.84 -0.57
C GLY A 3 44.09 -24.98 0.61
N GLY A 4 44.61 -23.74 0.65
CA GLY A 4 44.21 -22.76 1.64
C GLY A 4 42.74 -22.42 1.48
N GLY A 5 41.90 -22.84 2.44
CA GLY A 5 40.51 -22.45 2.51
C GLY A 5 40.37 -20.93 2.67
N ALA A 6 39.43 -20.33 1.96
CA ALA A 6 39.12 -18.92 2.10
C ALA A 6 38.72 -18.59 3.54
N SER A 7 39.27 -17.50 4.10
CA SER A 7 38.89 -17.03 5.44
C SER A 7 37.45 -16.53 5.45
N LYS A 8 36.80 -16.52 6.62
CA LYS A 8 35.46 -15.94 6.80
C LYS A 8 35.37 -14.51 6.24
N GLY A 9 36.42 -13.70 6.43
CA GLY A 9 36.49 -12.34 5.88
C GLY A 9 36.51 -12.32 4.36
N GLN A 10 37.29 -13.21 3.73
CA GLN A 10 37.33 -13.34 2.27
C GLN A 10 35.98 -13.80 1.68
N LEU A 11 35.28 -14.71 2.37
CA LEU A 11 33.95 -15.15 1.99
C LEU A 11 32.91 -14.02 2.10
N MET A 12 32.91 -13.28 3.21
CA MET A 12 31.99 -12.13 3.38
C MET A 12 32.24 -11.05 2.33
N THR A 13 33.51 -10.70 2.05
CA THR A 13 33.85 -9.75 0.99
C THR A 13 33.43 -10.24 -0.40
N GLY A 14 33.53 -11.55 -0.65
CA GLY A 14 33.06 -12.17 -1.89
C GLY A 14 31.53 -12.07 -2.05
N ILE A 15 30.79 -12.35 -0.98
CA ILE A 15 29.33 -12.22 -0.94
C ILE A 15 28.91 -10.77 -1.16
N ASP A 16 29.53 -9.82 -0.46
CA ASP A 16 29.23 -8.39 -0.61
C ASP A 16 29.47 -7.90 -2.04
N ARG A 17 30.56 -8.35 -2.68
CA ARG A 17 30.85 -8.02 -4.07
C ARG A 17 29.82 -8.63 -5.03
N GLY A 18 29.43 -9.89 -4.79
CA GLY A 18 28.41 -10.58 -5.58
C GLY A 18 27.06 -9.89 -5.48
N LEU A 19 26.63 -9.55 -4.27
CA LEU A 19 25.38 -8.82 -4.00
C LEU A 19 25.32 -7.47 -4.71
N ARG A 20 26.41 -6.70 -4.71
CA ARG A 20 26.49 -5.39 -5.38
C ARG A 20 26.41 -5.48 -6.91
N ALA A 21 26.69 -6.65 -7.48
CA ALA A 21 26.65 -6.86 -8.92
C ALA A 21 25.26 -7.33 -9.42
N LEU A 22 24.33 -7.65 -8.50
CA LEU A 22 22.98 -8.05 -8.85
C LEU A 22 22.13 -6.82 -9.17
N ASP A 23 21.26 -6.95 -10.17
CA ASP A 23 20.15 -6.02 -10.33
C ASP A 23 19.09 -6.23 -9.23
N GLU A 24 18.08 -5.35 -9.21
CA GLU A 24 17.06 -5.34 -8.15
C GLU A 24 16.27 -6.67 -8.08
N GLU A 25 15.89 -7.22 -9.22
CA GLU A 25 15.13 -8.48 -9.30
C GLU A 25 15.97 -9.70 -8.90
N SER A 26 17.24 -9.72 -9.30
CA SER A 26 18.19 -10.76 -8.92
C SER A 26 18.53 -10.69 -7.43
N THR A 27 18.61 -9.48 -6.87
CA THR A 27 18.80 -9.26 -5.43
C THR A 27 17.61 -9.77 -4.63
N LYS A 28 16.38 -9.46 -5.07
CA LYS A 28 15.16 -9.99 -4.48
C LYS A 28 15.16 -11.52 -4.49
N ARG A 29 15.42 -12.13 -5.64
CA ARG A 29 15.47 -13.59 -5.77
C ARG A 29 16.54 -14.22 -4.87
N PHE A 30 17.71 -13.58 -4.76
CA PHE A 30 18.78 -14.03 -3.87
C PHE A 30 18.35 -14.02 -2.40
N ILE A 31 17.76 -12.92 -1.92
CA ILE A 31 17.27 -12.81 -0.54
C ILE A 31 16.26 -13.91 -0.23
N ALA A 32 15.30 -14.15 -1.14
CA ALA A 32 14.31 -15.20 -0.99
C ALA A 32 14.99 -16.58 -0.84
N VAL A 33 15.79 -16.99 -1.82
CA VAL A 33 16.43 -18.32 -1.82
C VAL A 33 17.28 -18.54 -0.56
N VAL A 34 18.05 -17.53 -0.13
CA VAL A 34 18.89 -17.65 1.06
C VAL A 34 18.04 -17.76 2.33
N ALA A 35 17.00 -16.94 2.46
CA ALA A 35 16.12 -16.97 3.62
C ALA A 35 15.34 -18.28 3.71
N GLU A 36 14.83 -18.82 2.59
CA GLU A 36 14.13 -20.11 2.53
C GLU A 36 15.06 -21.28 2.91
N GLU A 37 16.31 -21.25 2.44
CA GLU A 37 17.32 -22.25 2.80
C GLU A 37 17.70 -22.18 4.29
N VAL A 38 17.80 -20.97 4.86
CA VAL A 38 18.02 -20.77 6.30
C VAL A 38 16.88 -21.36 7.12
N LEU A 39 15.61 -21.14 6.73
CA LEU A 39 14.45 -21.71 7.41
C LEU A 39 14.38 -23.23 7.28
N THR A 40 14.79 -23.76 6.12
CA THR A 40 14.85 -25.21 5.89
C THR A 40 15.90 -25.87 6.79
N ARG A 41 17.06 -25.23 6.98
CA ARG A 41 18.12 -25.77 7.85
C ARG A 41 17.94 -25.46 9.33
N ARG A 42 17.29 -24.34 9.67
CA ARG A 42 17.10 -23.86 11.04
C ARG A 42 15.69 -23.27 11.23
N PRO A 43 14.67 -24.12 11.41
CA PRO A 43 13.30 -23.67 11.62
C PRO A 43 13.14 -22.71 12.81
N ASP A 44 13.93 -22.90 13.87
CA ASP A 44 13.90 -22.06 15.08
C ASP A 44 14.32 -20.60 14.83
N SER A 45 14.95 -20.32 13.69
CA SER A 45 15.32 -18.94 13.31
C SER A 45 14.14 -18.13 12.74
N ARG A 46 12.95 -18.74 12.60
CA ARG A 46 11.78 -18.13 11.97
C ARG A 46 11.42 -16.76 12.51
N GLU A 47 11.29 -16.62 13.83
CA GLU A 47 10.85 -15.37 14.46
C GLU A 47 11.85 -14.23 14.19
N SER A 48 13.15 -14.52 14.33
CA SER A 48 14.20 -13.55 14.05
C SER A 48 14.29 -13.19 12.56
N LEU A 49 14.06 -14.16 11.67
CA LEU A 49 14.07 -13.92 10.23
C LEU A 49 12.85 -13.10 9.79
N ASP A 50 11.67 -13.37 10.36
CA ASP A 50 10.43 -12.65 10.08
C ASP A 50 10.54 -11.15 10.46
N ASP A 51 11.10 -10.85 11.64
CA ASP A 51 11.34 -9.47 12.06
C ASP A 51 12.27 -8.72 11.09
N ASN A 52 13.37 -9.36 10.67
CA ASN A 52 14.32 -8.76 9.72
C ASN A 52 13.74 -8.59 8.31
N LEU A 53 13.05 -9.61 7.80
CA LEU A 53 12.44 -9.62 6.47
C LEU A 53 11.28 -8.62 6.38
N SER A 54 10.45 -8.54 7.42
CA SER A 54 9.29 -7.64 7.44
C SER A 54 9.68 -6.16 7.33
N ARG A 55 10.82 -5.77 7.90
CA ARG A 55 11.41 -4.42 7.77
C ARG A 55 11.91 -4.11 6.35
N LEU A 56 12.21 -5.15 5.58
CA LEU A 56 12.69 -5.04 4.20
C LEU A 56 11.55 -5.21 3.17
N GLY A 57 10.29 -5.31 3.62
CA GLY A 57 9.14 -5.53 2.74
C GLY A 57 8.93 -6.99 2.35
N TRP A 58 9.36 -7.94 3.17
CA TRP A 58 9.21 -9.38 2.93
C TRP A 58 8.36 -10.04 4.01
N THR A 59 7.71 -11.15 3.69
CA THR A 59 6.95 -11.97 4.65
C THR A 59 7.22 -13.44 4.48
N LEU A 60 7.03 -14.19 5.56
CA LEU A 60 7.15 -15.63 5.57
C LEU A 60 5.77 -16.31 5.53
N SER A 61 5.54 -17.13 4.53
CA SER A 61 4.38 -18.04 4.46
C SER A 61 4.87 -19.48 4.41
N GLY A 62 4.75 -20.21 5.53
CA GLY A 62 5.51 -21.46 5.69
C GLY A 62 7.02 -21.19 5.57
N ASN A 63 7.74 -21.98 4.78
CA ASN A 63 9.16 -21.73 4.47
C ASN A 63 9.38 -20.79 3.28
N ALA A 64 8.32 -20.32 2.61
CA ALA A 64 8.44 -19.44 1.46
C ALA A 64 8.64 -17.98 1.87
N VAL A 65 9.54 -17.28 1.19
CA VAL A 65 9.86 -15.87 1.41
C VAL A 65 9.24 -15.05 0.30
N ILE A 66 8.18 -14.30 0.64
CA ILE A 66 7.39 -13.54 -0.32
C ILE A 66 7.76 -12.07 -0.16
N HIS A 67 8.22 -11.43 -1.24
CA HIS A 67 8.34 -9.97 -1.25
C HIS A 67 6.92 -9.39 -1.20
N ILE A 68 6.54 -8.81 -0.07
CA ILE A 68 5.34 -8.01 -0.03
C ILE A 68 5.70 -6.70 -0.74
N LYS A 69 5.23 -6.53 -1.97
CA LYS A 69 5.02 -5.19 -2.49
C LYS A 69 3.90 -4.55 -1.66
N ILE A 70 4.26 -4.03 -0.49
CA ILE A 70 3.36 -3.26 0.39
C ILE A 70 2.78 -2.10 -0.42
N PHE A 71 3.62 -1.57 -1.31
CA PHE A 71 3.30 -0.58 -2.29
C PHE A 71 4.02 -0.92 -3.59
N ASP A 72 3.28 -1.09 -4.68
CA ASP A 72 3.87 -1.23 -6.01
C ASP A 72 4.00 0.16 -6.61
N THR A 73 5.23 0.66 -6.78
CA THR A 73 5.46 2.02 -7.31
C THR A 73 4.93 2.19 -8.74
N SER A 74 4.65 1.09 -9.45
CA SER A 74 3.94 1.10 -10.73
C SER A 74 2.55 1.73 -10.64
N VAL A 75 1.92 1.78 -9.47
CA VAL A 75 0.61 2.42 -9.28
C VAL A 75 0.70 3.93 -9.10
N LEU A 76 1.87 4.51 -8.82
CA LEU A 76 2.03 5.95 -8.60
C LEU A 76 1.51 6.81 -9.75
N PRO A 77 1.81 6.49 -11.02
CA PRO A 77 1.27 7.23 -12.15
C PRO A 77 -0.26 7.13 -12.24
N GLU A 78 -0.89 6.16 -11.58
CA GLU A 78 -2.35 5.99 -11.51
C GLU A 78 -3.00 6.74 -10.33
N LEU A 79 -2.23 7.45 -9.51
CA LEU A 79 -2.76 8.25 -8.39
C LEU A 79 -2.77 9.75 -8.72
N PRO A 80 -3.69 10.53 -8.11
CA PRO A 80 -3.65 11.99 -8.16
C PRO A 80 -2.26 12.50 -7.74
N PRO A 81 -1.63 13.43 -8.47
CA PRO A 81 -0.29 13.93 -8.16
C PRO A 81 -0.16 14.40 -6.70
N GLU A 82 -1.24 15.02 -6.20
CA GLU A 82 -1.25 15.69 -4.89
C GLU A 82 -1.21 14.69 -3.73
N SER A 83 -1.58 13.44 -4.02
CA SER A 83 -1.62 12.34 -3.09
C SER A 83 -0.36 11.50 -3.10
N GLN A 84 0.46 11.57 -4.16
CA GLN A 84 1.60 10.67 -4.36
C GLN A 84 2.62 10.80 -3.22
N HIS A 85 2.96 12.03 -2.81
CA HIS A 85 3.91 12.27 -1.74
C HIS A 85 3.48 11.57 -0.43
N ASP A 86 2.25 11.80 0.00
CA ASP A 86 1.75 11.25 1.26
C ASP A 86 1.52 9.74 1.17
N PHE A 87 1.19 9.21 -0.01
CA PHE A 87 1.04 7.77 -0.19
C PHE A 87 2.40 7.04 -0.19
N ILE A 88 3.44 7.63 -0.79
CA ILE A 88 4.83 7.15 -0.68
C ILE A 88 5.27 7.16 0.78
N LYS A 89 5.00 8.26 1.48
CA LYS A 89 5.32 8.40 2.91
C LYS A 89 4.60 7.34 3.75
N ALA A 90 3.35 7.01 3.43
CA ALA A 90 2.59 5.96 4.12
C ALA A 90 3.25 4.58 3.93
N ALA A 91 3.67 4.27 2.70
CA ALA A 91 4.38 3.03 2.39
C ALA A 91 5.74 2.93 3.10
N GLN A 92 6.51 4.02 3.13
CA GLN A 92 7.79 4.09 3.85
C GLN A 92 7.60 3.87 5.36
N ARG A 93 6.62 4.55 5.96
CA ARG A 93 6.29 4.38 7.39
C ARG A 93 5.87 2.95 7.72
N LEU A 94 5.07 2.32 6.87
CA LEU A 94 4.67 0.92 7.03
C LEU A 94 5.87 -0.03 6.97
N ARG A 95 6.79 0.18 6.02
CA ARG A 95 8.07 -0.56 5.92
C ARG A 95 8.92 -0.37 7.18
N ASP A 96 9.01 0.86 7.68
CA ASP A 96 9.86 1.24 8.81
C ASP A 96 9.23 0.87 10.16
N GLY A 97 8.02 0.27 10.17
CA GLY A 97 7.31 -0.15 11.37
C GLY A 97 6.53 0.96 12.08
N ASP A 98 6.50 2.18 11.52
CA ASP A 98 5.63 3.28 11.96
C ASP A 98 4.20 3.07 11.45
N LEU A 99 3.51 2.09 12.05
CA LEU A 99 2.17 1.69 11.62
C LEU A 99 1.12 2.80 11.80
N SER A 100 1.26 3.60 12.86
CA SER A 100 0.34 4.70 13.15
C SER A 100 0.51 5.85 12.18
N GLY A 101 1.75 6.21 11.90
CA GLY A 101 2.10 7.19 10.90
C GLY A 101 1.73 6.72 9.49
N ALA A 102 1.78 5.41 9.20
CA ALA A 102 1.34 4.86 7.92
C ALA A 102 -0.15 5.13 7.68
N ILE A 103 -1.02 4.80 8.65
CA ILE A 103 -2.46 5.13 8.57
C ILE A 103 -2.66 6.63 8.37
N SER A 104 -1.96 7.45 9.16
CA SER A 104 -2.11 8.90 9.13
C SER A 104 -1.71 9.48 7.77
N SER A 105 -0.63 8.98 7.17
CA SER A 105 -0.17 9.37 5.85
C SER A 105 -1.08 8.87 4.73
N ALA A 106 -1.62 7.65 4.82
CA ALA A 106 -2.59 7.13 3.85
C ALA A 106 -3.87 7.99 3.81
N CYS A 107 -4.36 8.40 4.98
CA CYS A 107 -5.47 9.35 5.07
C CYS A 107 -5.12 10.74 4.56
N GLY A 108 -3.88 11.20 4.83
CA GLY A 108 -3.36 12.48 4.31
C GLY A 108 -3.36 12.52 2.78
N ALA A 109 -3.00 11.42 2.13
CA ALA A 109 -3.07 11.30 0.67
C ALA A 109 -4.50 11.51 0.14
N LEU A 110 -5.51 10.93 0.79
CA LEU A 110 -6.92 11.16 0.45
C LEU A 110 -7.39 12.58 0.77
N ASP A 111 -6.95 13.16 1.89
CA ASP A 111 -7.22 14.55 2.23
C ASP A 111 -6.67 15.50 1.15
N ALA A 112 -5.46 15.24 0.64
CA ALA A 112 -4.84 16.03 -0.41
C ALA A 112 -5.62 15.95 -1.73
N ALA A 113 -5.97 14.74 -2.19
CA ALA A 113 -6.77 14.56 -3.41
C ALA A 113 -8.14 15.24 -3.30
N THR A 114 -8.87 14.99 -2.21
CA THR A 114 -10.21 15.55 -2.04
C THR A 114 -10.18 17.07 -1.89
N SER A 115 -9.17 17.63 -1.22
CA SER A 115 -9.01 19.09 -1.12
C SER A 115 -8.71 19.73 -2.46
N ALA A 116 -7.85 19.11 -3.28
CA ALA A 116 -7.57 19.57 -4.63
C ALA A 116 -8.83 19.57 -5.51
N ILE A 117 -9.63 18.49 -5.45
CA ILE A 117 -10.90 18.38 -6.19
C ILE A 117 -11.92 19.41 -5.71
N TYR A 118 -12.05 19.61 -4.40
CA TYR A 118 -12.93 20.65 -3.85
C TYR A 118 -12.59 22.03 -4.38
N SER A 119 -11.29 22.35 -4.45
CA SER A 119 -10.81 23.61 -5.00
C SER A 119 -11.05 23.72 -6.51
N SER A 120 -10.82 22.66 -7.28
CA SER A 120 -10.96 22.71 -8.75
C SER A 120 -12.42 22.67 -9.22
N ALA A 121 -13.31 22.05 -8.46
CA ALA A 121 -14.73 21.88 -8.80
C ALA A 121 -15.68 22.81 -8.00
N ASP A 122 -15.13 23.79 -7.27
CA ASP A 122 -15.89 24.76 -6.46
C ASP A 122 -16.94 24.12 -5.53
N LEU A 123 -16.52 23.08 -4.80
CA LEU A 123 -17.41 22.30 -3.93
C LEU A 123 -17.62 22.94 -2.55
N GLY A 124 -17.01 24.10 -2.29
CA GLY A 124 -17.01 24.79 -0.99
C GLY A 124 -15.84 24.35 -0.09
N ASP A 125 -16.03 24.47 1.23
CA ASP A 125 -14.97 24.19 2.21
C ASP A 125 -14.92 22.69 2.59
N PRO A 126 -13.82 21.97 2.26
CA PRO A 126 -13.68 20.55 2.60
C PRO A 126 -13.69 20.28 4.10
N THR A 127 -13.25 21.22 4.94
CA THR A 127 -13.16 21.03 6.40
C THR A 127 -14.52 20.94 7.10
N ARG A 128 -15.59 21.38 6.42
CA ARG A 128 -16.96 21.34 6.92
C ARG A 128 -17.70 20.03 6.57
N ALA A 129 -17.12 19.21 5.71
CA ALA A 129 -17.69 17.93 5.30
C ALA A 129 -17.05 16.76 6.08
N SER A 130 -17.85 15.73 6.38
CA SER A 130 -17.29 14.48 6.92
C SER A 130 -16.33 13.85 5.90
N PHE A 131 -15.44 12.97 6.36
CA PHE A 131 -14.51 12.28 5.46
C PHE A 131 -15.25 11.50 4.35
N GLN A 132 -16.33 10.80 4.72
CA GLN A 132 -17.20 10.10 3.77
C GLN A 132 -17.83 11.05 2.76
N GLU A 133 -18.38 12.17 3.22
CA GLU A 133 -19.00 13.16 2.35
C GLU A 133 -17.98 13.78 1.39
N ARG A 134 -16.77 14.09 1.86
CA ARG A 134 -15.68 14.58 1.01
C ARG A 134 -15.33 13.59 -0.09
N CYS A 135 -15.16 12.31 0.25
CA CYS A 135 -14.85 11.29 -0.74
C CYS A 135 -15.97 11.15 -1.76
N LYS A 136 -17.23 11.11 -1.29
CA LYS A 136 -18.42 11.00 -2.15
C LYS A 136 -18.53 12.18 -3.13
N ARG A 137 -18.50 13.42 -2.63
CA ARG A 137 -18.60 14.62 -3.48
C ARG A 137 -17.44 14.73 -4.46
N SER A 138 -16.25 14.26 -4.07
CA SER A 138 -15.09 14.23 -4.98
C SER A 138 -15.26 13.22 -6.11
N LEU A 139 -15.81 12.03 -5.84
CA LEU A 139 -16.15 11.04 -6.87
C LEU A 139 -17.22 11.56 -7.84
N GLU A 140 -18.24 12.24 -7.31
CA GLU A 140 -19.30 12.87 -8.10
C GLU A 140 -18.73 13.97 -9.01
N ALA A 141 -17.89 14.86 -8.47
CA ALA A 141 -17.27 15.93 -9.24
C ALA A 141 -16.31 15.44 -10.33
N ARG A 142 -15.66 14.29 -10.12
CA ARG A 142 -14.82 13.63 -11.14
C ARG A 142 -15.62 12.85 -12.18
N GLY A 143 -16.94 12.72 -12.02
CA GLY A 143 -17.78 11.98 -12.97
C GLY A 143 -17.47 10.49 -13.04
N VAL A 144 -16.91 9.92 -11.97
CA VAL A 144 -16.43 8.52 -11.93
C VAL A 144 -17.54 7.55 -12.26
N ILE A 145 -18.71 7.75 -11.66
CA ILE A 145 -19.85 6.85 -11.84
C ILE A 145 -20.40 6.90 -13.27
N PRO A 146 -20.75 8.08 -13.85
CA PRO A 146 -21.15 8.16 -15.26
C PRO A 146 -20.14 7.56 -16.25
N GLN A 147 -18.85 7.80 -16.04
CA GLN A 147 -17.80 7.26 -16.92
C GLN A 147 -17.70 5.74 -16.82
N MET A 148 -17.75 5.19 -15.60
CA MET A 148 -17.77 3.76 -15.37
C MET A 148 -18.99 3.10 -16.01
N GLU A 149 -20.19 3.68 -15.86
CA GLU A 149 -21.40 3.18 -16.53
C GLU A 149 -21.23 3.15 -18.06
N GLN A 150 -20.66 4.22 -18.64
CA GLN A 150 -20.40 4.30 -20.08
C GLN A 150 -19.41 3.23 -20.55
N GLN A 151 -18.30 3.03 -19.83
CA GLN A 151 -17.30 2.01 -20.16
C GLN A 151 -17.90 0.59 -20.06
N LEU A 152 -18.75 0.32 -19.06
CA LEU A 152 -19.43 -0.97 -18.94
C LEU A 152 -20.42 -1.21 -20.10
N ARG A 153 -21.14 -0.19 -20.54
CA ARG A 153 -22.00 -0.28 -21.75
C ARG A 153 -21.17 -0.61 -22.99
N GLU A 154 -20.02 0.04 -23.16
CA GLU A 154 -19.09 -0.22 -24.28
C GLU A 154 -18.53 -1.65 -24.26
N LEU A 155 -18.39 -2.24 -23.07
CA LEU A 155 -18.05 -3.65 -22.88
C LEU A 155 -19.23 -4.61 -23.09
N GLY A 156 -20.43 -4.10 -23.39
CA GLY A 156 -21.62 -4.90 -23.68
C GLY A 156 -22.43 -5.32 -22.45
N TRP A 157 -22.20 -4.70 -21.28
CA TRP A 157 -23.03 -4.97 -20.10
C TRP A 157 -24.43 -4.40 -20.28
N SER A 158 -25.44 -5.11 -19.79
CA SER A 158 -26.82 -4.64 -19.80
C SER A 158 -27.10 -3.66 -18.66
N GLU A 159 -28.10 -2.79 -18.82
CA GLU A 159 -28.54 -1.89 -17.74
C GLU A 159 -28.94 -2.64 -16.46
N GLN A 160 -29.45 -3.86 -16.60
CA GLN A 160 -29.83 -4.71 -15.47
C GLN A 160 -28.62 -5.18 -14.65
N GLU A 161 -27.43 -5.27 -15.26
CA GLU A 161 -26.16 -5.60 -14.60
C GLU A 161 -25.45 -4.34 -14.08
N ILE A 162 -25.49 -3.26 -14.86
CA ILE A 162 -24.82 -2.00 -14.52
C ILE A 162 -25.43 -1.35 -13.27
N MET A 163 -26.76 -1.30 -13.15
CA MET A 163 -27.42 -0.64 -12.02
C MET A 163 -27.04 -1.26 -10.65
N PRO A 164 -27.13 -2.59 -10.44
CA PRO A 164 -26.66 -3.21 -9.21
C PRO A 164 -25.16 -3.00 -8.97
N PHE A 165 -24.33 -3.09 -10.02
CA PHE A 165 -22.89 -2.90 -9.89
C PHE A 165 -22.57 -1.49 -9.38
N ARG A 166 -23.12 -0.45 -10.02
CA ARG A 166 -22.97 0.94 -9.59
C ARG A 166 -23.33 1.12 -8.12
N LYS A 167 -24.52 0.65 -7.72
CA LYS A 167 -25.00 0.83 -6.35
C LYS A 167 -24.06 0.19 -5.33
N ASN A 168 -23.55 -1.01 -5.64
CA ASN A 168 -22.60 -1.70 -4.78
C ASN A 168 -21.24 -1.00 -4.78
N PHE A 169 -20.77 -0.48 -5.91
CA PHE A 169 -19.53 0.26 -6.00
C PHE A 169 -19.59 1.56 -5.16
N GLU A 170 -20.62 2.39 -5.35
CA GLU A 170 -20.85 3.60 -4.54
C GLU A 170 -20.93 3.26 -3.04
N GLY A 171 -21.68 2.21 -2.70
CA GLY A 171 -21.79 1.70 -1.32
C GLY A 171 -20.45 1.26 -0.75
N ALA A 172 -19.66 0.49 -1.51
CA ALA A 172 -18.34 0.03 -1.10
C ALA A 172 -17.36 1.19 -0.88
N MET A 173 -17.34 2.19 -1.76
CA MET A 173 -16.50 3.38 -1.62
C MET A 173 -16.85 4.17 -0.36
N ASN A 174 -18.14 4.31 -0.07
CA ASN A 174 -18.61 4.99 1.14
C ASN A 174 -18.25 4.21 2.43
N GLN A 175 -18.37 2.88 2.42
CA GLN A 175 -17.96 2.04 3.55
C GLN A 175 -16.43 2.01 3.72
N GLY A 176 -15.67 1.98 2.63
CA GLY A 176 -14.22 2.11 2.64
C GLY A 176 -13.77 3.42 3.29
N ALA A 177 -14.41 4.54 2.92
CA ALA A 177 -14.15 5.83 3.55
C ALA A 177 -14.42 5.82 5.06
N TYR A 178 -15.51 5.17 5.50
CA TYR A 178 -15.80 4.99 6.93
C TYR A 178 -14.74 4.16 7.66
N VAL A 179 -14.33 3.04 7.06
CA VAL A 179 -13.30 2.14 7.62
C VAL A 179 -11.99 2.90 7.81
N ILE A 180 -11.49 3.56 6.75
CA ILE A 180 -10.25 4.34 6.83
C ILE A 180 -10.34 5.42 7.91
N GLN A 181 -11.43 6.20 7.96
CA GLN A 181 -11.59 7.27 8.94
C GLN A 181 -11.63 6.73 10.38
N THR A 182 -12.26 5.57 10.57
CA THR A 182 -12.34 4.90 11.87
C THR A 182 -10.96 4.39 12.30
N LEU A 183 -10.19 3.79 11.38
CA LEU A 183 -8.82 3.38 11.61
C LEU A 183 -7.92 4.59 11.93
N ARG A 184 -8.06 5.71 11.22
CA ARG A 184 -7.35 6.95 11.53
C ARG A 184 -7.63 7.44 12.94
N SER A 185 -8.91 7.48 13.34
CA SER A 185 -9.30 8.02 14.65
C SER A 185 -8.82 7.14 15.80
N ASN A 186 -8.82 5.82 15.62
CA ASN A 186 -8.56 4.86 16.70
C ASN A 186 -7.15 4.27 16.68
N MET A 187 -6.44 4.32 15.56
CA MET A 187 -5.11 3.73 15.37
C MET A 187 -4.11 4.73 14.78
N GLY A 188 -4.57 5.86 14.26
CA GLY A 188 -3.75 7.04 13.99
C GLY A 188 -3.54 7.82 15.29
N ASP A 189 -2.30 7.85 15.74
CA ASP A 189 -1.80 8.64 16.84
C ASP A 189 -0.37 9.06 16.49
N VAL A 190 -0.16 10.37 16.36
CA VAL A 190 1.16 10.94 16.09
C VAL A 190 2.17 10.69 17.21
N HIS A 191 1.72 10.21 18.37
CA HIS A 191 2.56 9.80 19.50
C HIS A 191 2.70 8.28 19.66
N GLY A 192 2.05 7.46 18.82
CA GLY A 192 2.25 6.01 18.77
C GLY A 192 1.77 5.23 20.00
N THR A 193 0.85 5.80 20.81
CA THR A 193 0.44 5.21 22.09
C THR A 193 -0.75 4.25 21.98
N LYS A 194 -1.50 4.30 20.86
CA LYS A 194 -2.69 3.46 20.66
C LYS A 194 -2.32 2.05 20.19
N PRO A 195 -3.02 0.99 20.67
CA PRO A 195 -2.85 -0.36 20.13
C PRO A 195 -3.14 -0.41 18.63
N ILE A 196 -2.27 -1.08 17.88
CA ILE A 196 -2.39 -1.21 16.43
C ILE A 196 -2.45 -2.67 16.01
N LEU A 197 -3.40 -2.98 15.13
CA LEU A 197 -3.46 -4.25 14.43
C LEU A 197 -2.83 -4.09 13.06
N LYS A 198 -1.61 -4.63 12.88
CA LYS A 198 -0.86 -4.58 11.63
C LYS A 198 -1.69 -4.99 10.39
N PRO A 199 -2.54 -6.04 10.41
CA PRO A 199 -3.40 -6.37 9.27
C PRO A 199 -4.30 -5.23 8.82
N LEU A 200 -4.92 -4.49 9.75
CA LEU A 200 -5.81 -3.38 9.42
C LEU A 200 -5.06 -2.16 8.86
N VAL A 201 -3.77 -2.03 9.14
CA VAL A 201 -2.91 -0.99 8.52
C VAL A 201 -2.74 -1.28 7.04
N PHE A 202 -2.57 -2.56 6.66
CA PHE A 202 -2.53 -2.96 5.25
C PHE A 202 -3.89 -2.72 4.58
N ASP A 203 -4.99 -3.07 5.23
CA ASP A 203 -6.33 -2.82 4.68
C ASP A 203 -6.58 -1.33 4.47
N CYS A 204 -6.14 -0.48 5.41
CA CYS A 204 -6.19 0.98 5.28
C CYS A 204 -5.42 1.45 4.03
N MET A 205 -4.20 0.97 3.82
CA MET A 205 -3.41 1.29 2.63
C MET A 205 -4.13 0.88 1.35
N LYS A 206 -4.76 -0.30 1.32
CA LYS A 206 -5.46 -0.82 0.13
C LYS A 206 -6.76 -0.09 -0.17
N TRP A 207 -7.53 0.26 0.85
CA TRP A 207 -8.67 1.15 0.66
C TRP A 207 -8.24 2.52 0.17
N ALA A 208 -7.17 3.09 0.72
CA ALA A 208 -6.64 4.38 0.26
C ALA A 208 -6.17 4.31 -1.20
N GLU A 209 -5.44 3.26 -1.58
CA GLU A 209 -5.00 3.01 -2.97
C GLU A 209 -6.19 2.97 -3.94
N LEU A 210 -7.20 2.15 -3.64
CA LEU A 210 -8.41 1.98 -4.46
C LEU A 210 -9.16 3.31 -4.61
N MET A 211 -9.32 4.03 -3.51
CA MET A 211 -10.02 5.31 -3.49
C MET A 211 -9.26 6.39 -4.27
N LEU A 212 -7.94 6.48 -4.11
CA LEU A 212 -7.09 7.41 -4.85
C LEU A 212 -7.12 7.12 -6.35
N ARG A 213 -7.01 5.86 -6.76
CA ARG A 213 -7.12 5.47 -8.17
C ARG A 213 -8.46 5.89 -8.78
N SER A 214 -9.54 5.74 -8.03
CA SER A 214 -10.87 6.17 -8.46
C SER A 214 -11.01 7.69 -8.57
N LEU A 215 -10.19 8.47 -7.85
CA LEU A 215 -10.19 9.93 -7.87
C LEU A 215 -9.22 10.54 -8.89
N LYS A 216 -8.43 9.70 -9.56
CA LYS A 216 -7.49 10.13 -10.59
C LYS A 216 -8.25 10.81 -11.72
N GLU A 217 -7.63 11.85 -12.26
CA GLU A 217 -8.09 12.50 -13.50
C GLU A 217 -8.26 11.47 -14.62
N VAL A 218 -9.41 11.57 -15.28
CA VAL A 218 -9.78 10.82 -16.48
C VAL A 218 -9.70 11.74 -17.67
#